data_AF-A0AAU2NDT9-F1
#
_entry.id   AF-A0AAU2NDT9-F1
#
_cell.length_a   1.000
_cell.length_b   1.000
_cell.length_c   1.000
_cell.angle_alpha   90.00
_cell.angle_beta   90.00
_cell.angle_gamma   90.00
#
_symmetry.space_group_name_H-M   'P 1'
#
loop_
_entity.id
_entity.type
_entity.pdbx_description
1 polymer ?
#
loop_
_entity_poly.entity_id
_entity_poly.type
_entity_poly.pdbx_seq_one_letter_code
_entity_poly.pdbx_strand_id
1 'polypeptide(L)' 'MLGASARPAWINGRPGAVMHDAERRVASVIELDIADGVIQAIHSVSNPDKLGHLGPVSDVARPAR' A
#
# COMPACT_ATOMS: atom_id res chain seq x y z
N MET A 1 14.63 6.29 4.39
CA MET A 1 13.39 6.32 3.58
C MET A 1 13.08 7.77 3.21
N LEU A 2 13.92 8.38 2.36
CA LEU A 2 13.63 9.69 1.77
C LEU A 2 13.04 9.42 0.39
N GLY A 3 11.86 9.98 0.10
CA GLY A 3 11.19 9.84 -1.20
C GLY A 3 10.02 8.86 -1.29
N ALA A 4 9.71 8.10 -0.23
CA ALA A 4 8.46 7.34 -0.20
C ALA A 4 7.25 8.28 -0.09
N SER A 5 6.17 7.97 -0.80
CA SER A 5 4.94 8.78 -0.78
C SER A 5 3.70 7.91 -0.56
N ALA A 6 2.70 8.50 0.08
CA ALA A 6 1.40 7.88 0.27
C ALA A 6 0.37 8.66 -0.55
N ARG A 7 -0.40 7.95 -1.39
CA ARG A 7 -1.56 8.52 -2.08
C ARG A 7 -2.83 8.00 -1.42
N PRO A 8 -3.64 8.84 -0.76
CA PRO A 8 -4.93 8.42 -0.21
C PRO A 8 -5.82 7.79 -1.28
N ALA A 9 -6.51 6.72 -0.92
CA ALA A 9 -7.41 5.97 -1.80
C ALA A 9 -8.50 5.25 -0.98
N TRP A 10 -9.61 4.98 -1.64
CA TRP A 10 -10.60 4.03 -1.15
C TRP A 10 -10.19 2.63 -1.59
N ILE A 11 -10.02 1.73 -0.63
CA ILE A 11 -9.57 0.35 -0.85
C ILE A 11 -10.63 -0.55 -0.24
N ASN A 12 -11.23 -1.42 -1.06
CA ASN A 12 -12.36 -2.27 -0.67
C ASN A 12 -13.51 -1.53 0.04
N GLY A 13 -13.74 -0.25 -0.32
CA GLY A 13 -14.77 0.59 0.28
C GLY A 13 -14.37 1.24 1.62
N ARG A 14 -13.12 1.11 2.07
CA ARG A 14 -12.60 1.70 3.31
C ARG A 14 -11.47 2.71 3.05
N PRO A 15 -11.21 3.64 3.99
CA PRO A 15 -10.11 4.58 3.87
C PRO A 15 -8.75 3.87 3.86
N GLY A 16 -7.82 4.35 3.04
CA GLY A 16 -6.48 3.81 3.00
C GLY A 16 -5.56 4.60 2.07
N ALA A 17 -4.44 3.98 1.67
CA ALA A 17 -3.46 4.59 0.79
C ALA A 17 -2.74 3.58 -0.10
N VAL A 18 -2.33 4.04 -1.29
CA VAL A 18 -1.33 3.37 -2.11
C VAL A 18 0.03 3.99 -1.79
N MET A 19 0.96 3.15 -1.34
CA MET A 19 2.33 3.54 -1.01
C MET A 19 3.20 3.42 -2.25
N HIS A 20 4.03 4.42 -2.50
CA HIS A 20 5.00 4.40 -3.59
C HIS A 20 6.41 4.60 -3.05
N ASP A 21 7.39 3.94 -3.66
CA ASP A 21 8.81 4.16 -3.39
C ASP A 21 9.32 5.47 -4.01
N ALA A 22 10.62 5.76 -3.84
CA ALA A 22 11.26 6.96 -4.37
C ALA A 22 11.25 7.05 -5.92
N GLU A 23 11.09 5.92 -6.60
CA GLU A 23 10.97 5.82 -8.06
C GLU A 23 9.50 5.86 -8.53
N ARG A 24 8.57 6.15 -7.62
CA ARG A 24 7.11 6.17 -7.85
C ARG A 24 6.53 4.80 -8.24
N ARG A 25 7.21 3.70 -7.89
CA ARG A 25 6.68 2.34 -8.06
C ARG A 25 5.79 1.97 -6.88
N VAL A 26 4.73 1.20 -7.13
CA VAL A 26 3.79 0.75 -6.10
C VAL A 26 4.52 -0.18 -5.13
N ALA A 27 4.62 0.20 -3.86
CA ALA A 27 5.30 -0.57 -2.83
C ALA A 27 4.31 -1.42 -2.01
N SER A 28 3.15 -0.86 -1.68
CA SER A 28 2.08 -1.55 -0.97
C SER A 28 0.76 -0.81 -1.08
N VAL A 29 -0.31 -1.48 -0.68
CA VAL A 29 -1.64 -0.89 -0.47
C VAL A 29 -2.00 -1.11 1.00
N ILE A 30 -2.43 -0.06 1.68
CA ILE A 30 -2.83 -0.07 3.09
C ILE A 30 -4.30 0.31 3.20
N GLU A 31 -5.09 -0.51 3.88
CA GLU A 31 -6.49 -0.25 4.23
C GLU A 31 -6.60 -0.12 5.76
N LEU A 32 -7.40 0.83 6.22
CA LEU A 32 -7.69 1.04 7.64
C LEU A 32 -9.10 0.53 7.95
N ASP A 33 -9.20 -0.37 8.93
CA ASP A 33 -10.48 -0.71 9.53
C ASP A 33 -10.74 0.23 10.72
N ILE A 34 -11.81 1.00 10.63
CA ILE A 34 -12.15 2.05 11.60
C ILE A 34 -13.55 1.76 12.13
N ALA A 35 -13.65 1.60 13.45
CA ALA A 35 -14.91 1.50 14.17
C ALA A 35 -14.86 2.44 15.37
N ASP A 36 -15.99 3.09 15.68
CA ASP A 36 -16.11 4.02 16.81
C ASP A 36 -15.05 5.14 16.83
N GLY A 37 -14.64 5.60 15.63
CA GLY A 37 -13.65 6.66 15.47
C GLY A 37 -12.20 6.25 15.73
N VAL A 38 -11.92 4.97 15.96
CA VAL A 38 -10.58 4.44 16.21
C VAL A 38 -10.18 3.39 15.17
N ILE A 39 -8.89 3.34 14.84
CA ILE A 39 -8.33 2.31 13.97
C ILE A 39 -8.26 1.00 14.76
N GLN A 40 -9.04 0.00 14.35
CA GLN A 40 -9.07 -1.33 14.95
C GLN A 40 -8.04 -2.26 14.30
N ALA A 41 -7.83 -2.11 12.99
CA ALA A 41 -6.87 -2.90 12.24
C ALA A 41 -6.26 -2.12 11.06
N ILE A 42 -5.07 -2.55 10.65
CA ILE A 42 -4.40 -2.10 9.44
C ILE A 42 -4.14 -3.33 8.58
N HIS A 43 -4.71 -3.35 7.38
CA HIS A 43 -4.45 -4.40 6.39
C HIS A 43 -3.45 -3.87 5.35
N SER A 44 -2.38 -4.62 5.10
CA SER A 44 -1.36 -4.25 4.12
C SER A 44 -1.16 -5.38 3.11
N VAL A 45 -1.17 -5.01 1.82
CA VAL A 45 -0.85 -5.92 0.72
C VAL A 45 0.39 -5.39 0.01
N SER A 46 1.46 -6.17 0.03
CA SER A 46 2.72 -5.89 -0.69
C SER A 46 3.09 -6.99 -1.69
N ASN A 47 2.20 -7.96 -1.93
CA ASN A 47 2.45 -9.03 -2.90
C ASN A 47 2.49 -8.42 -4.33
N PRO A 48 3.61 -8.51 -5.05
CA PRO A 48 3.75 -7.88 -6.36
C PRO A 48 2.81 -8.45 -7.42
N ASP A 49 2.46 -9.74 -7.34
CA ASP A 49 1.52 -10.36 -8.28
C ASP A 49 0.13 -9.76 -8.11
N LYS A 50 -0.26 -9.44 -6.87
CA LYS A 50 -1.53 -8.77 -6.58
C LYS A 50 -1.51 -7.30 -6.99
N LEU A 51 -0.36 -6.64 -6.95
CA LEU A 51 -0.23 -5.19 -7.19
C LEU A 51 0.10 -4.84 -8.64
N GLY A 52 0.52 -5.81 -9.47
CA GLY A 52 0.99 -5.55 -10.83
C GLY A 52 -0.02 -4.82 -11.74
N HIS A 53 -1.32 -4.97 -11.48
CA HIS A 53 -2.36 -4.27 -12.23
C HIS A 53 -2.52 -2.78 -11.86
N LEU A 54 -1.90 -2.33 -10.76
CA LEU A 54 -1.90 -0.92 -10.33
C LEU A 54 -0.74 -0.12 -10.93
N GLY A 55 0.21 -0.78 -11.60
CA GLY A 55 1.37 -0.16 -12.24
C GLY A 55 2.69 -0.90 -11.90
N PRO A 56 3.84 -0.29 -12.24
CA PRO A 56 5.15 -0.84 -11.89
C PRO A 56 5.27 -1.03 -10.37
N VAL A 57 5.61 -2.24 -9.94
CA VAL A 57 5.72 -2.60 -8.53
C VAL A 57 7.17 -2.50 -8.07
N SER A 58 7.38 -1.99 -6.85
CA SER A 58 8.68 -1.88 -6.21
C SER A 58 9.26 -3.26 -5.88
N ASP A 59 10.58 -3.40 -6.01
CA ASP A 59 11.29 -4.62 -5.60
C ASP A 59 11.49 -4.71 -4.08
N VAL A 60 11.18 -3.63 -3.34
CA VAL A 60 11.37 -3.54 -1.88
C VAL A 60 10.53 -4.55 -1.10
N ALA A 61 9.40 -4.99 -1.65
CA ALA A 61 8.54 -6.00 -1.03
C ALA A 61 8.83 -7.45 -1.48
N ARG A 62 9.78 -7.66 -2.42
CA ARG A 62 10.18 -9.01 -2.78
C ARG A 62 11.04 -9.59 -1.66
N PRO A 63 10.75 -10.79 -1.16
CA PRO A 63 11.69 -11.49 -0.30
C PRO A 63 13.02 -11.62 -1.05
N ALA A 64 14.14 -11.40 -0.35
CA ALA A 64 15.44 -11.78 -0.88
C ALA A 64 15.37 -13.28 -1.25
N ARG A 65 15.76 -13.60 -2.48
CA ARG A 65 15.82 -14.98 -2.97
C ARG A 65 16.88 -15.79 -2.22
#